data_AF-A0A6G1R3S1-F1
#
_entry.id   AF-A0A6G1R3S1-F1
#
_cell.length_a   1.000
_cell.length_b   1.000
_cell.length_c   1.000
_cell.angle_alpha   90.00
_cell.angle_beta   90.00
_cell.angle_gamma   90.00
#
_symmetry.space_group_name_H-M   'P 1'
#
loop_
_entity.id
_entity.type
_entity.pdbx_description
1 polymer ?
#
loop_
_entity_poly.entity_id
_entity_poly.type
_entity_poly.pdbx_seq_one_letter_code
_entity_poly.pdbx_strand_id
1 'polypeptide(L)'
;WLQRVRRGWAARLTMIQLWKVARHVRQLVLHRLIVLLIAFSLVSMCFLAYYVTNSPKIKEPPPLPFSDCSNQHRILIPPQANWRLTKSVDTSRTDPVVLVFVESIYSQLGQEIVAILESSRFKYRTEIAPGKGDMPTLTDKDRGRYALIIYENILKYVNLDAWNRELLDKYCVEYGVGIIGFFKANENSLLSAQLKGFPLFLHSNLGLRDYHINPSAPLLYVTRANEVEQGPLPGDDWTVFQSNHSTYEPVLLASTKSS
;
A
#
# COMPACT_ATOMS: atom_id res chain seq x y z
N TRP A 1 -80.00 24.17 -15.65
CA TRP A 1 -78.68 24.00 -16.30
C TRP A 1 -77.60 24.95 -15.75
N LEU A 2 -77.84 26.27 -15.65
CA LEU A 2 -76.86 27.23 -15.10
C LEU A 2 -76.33 26.91 -13.68
N GLN A 3 -77.16 26.38 -12.80
CA GLN A 3 -76.79 26.06 -11.41
C GLN A 3 -75.85 24.86 -11.27
N ARG A 4 -75.74 24.01 -12.31
CA ARG A 4 -74.86 22.84 -12.35
C ARG A 4 -73.48 23.23 -12.87
N VAL A 5 -73.44 24.14 -13.86
CA VAL A 5 -72.19 24.75 -14.36
C VAL A 5 -71.54 25.60 -13.28
N ARG A 6 -72.30 26.48 -12.58
CA ARG A 6 -71.75 27.34 -11.52
C ARG A 6 -71.10 26.57 -10.36
N ARG A 7 -71.65 25.41 -10.01
CA ARG A 7 -71.08 24.49 -9.00
C ARG A 7 -69.78 23.81 -9.48
N GLY A 8 -69.68 23.46 -10.76
CA GLY A 8 -68.47 22.89 -11.34
C GLY A 8 -67.28 23.88 -11.39
N TRP A 9 -67.54 25.15 -11.65
CA TRP A 9 -66.50 26.20 -11.62
C TRP A 9 -66.04 26.53 -10.20
N ALA A 10 -66.97 26.59 -9.23
CA ALA A 10 -66.63 26.78 -7.82
C ALA A 10 -65.76 25.61 -7.28
N ALA A 11 -66.10 24.37 -7.63
CA ALA A 11 -65.33 23.18 -7.22
C ALA A 11 -63.91 23.13 -7.82
N ARG A 12 -63.73 23.65 -9.05
CA ARG A 12 -62.40 23.75 -9.67
C ARG A 12 -61.53 24.83 -9.02
N LEU A 13 -62.11 25.97 -8.65
CA LEU A 13 -61.39 27.02 -7.92
C LEU A 13 -61.00 26.57 -6.50
N THR A 14 -61.87 25.87 -5.78
CA THR A 14 -61.54 25.36 -4.43
C THR A 14 -60.43 24.31 -4.47
N MET A 15 -60.42 23.42 -5.45
CA MET A 15 -59.35 22.43 -5.64
C MET A 15 -57.98 23.06 -5.92
N ILE A 16 -57.92 24.14 -6.72
CA ILE A 16 -56.67 24.86 -7.02
C ILE A 16 -56.14 25.59 -5.78
N GLN A 17 -57.03 26.18 -4.97
CA GLN A 17 -56.66 26.82 -3.71
C GLN A 17 -56.14 25.80 -2.69
N LEU A 18 -56.79 24.65 -2.53
CA LEU A 18 -56.32 23.54 -1.70
C LEU A 18 -54.94 23.02 -2.15
N TRP A 19 -54.70 22.90 -3.47
CA TRP A 19 -53.41 22.48 -4.01
C TRP A 19 -52.28 23.48 -3.76
N LYS A 20 -52.58 24.79 -3.79
CA LYS A 20 -51.61 25.84 -3.44
C LYS A 20 -51.26 25.78 -1.96
N VAL A 21 -52.25 25.62 -1.09
CA VAL A 21 -52.06 25.49 0.36
C VAL A 21 -51.25 24.22 0.69
N ALA A 22 -51.58 23.08 0.08
CA ALA A 22 -50.83 21.83 0.27
C ALA A 22 -49.36 21.96 -0.20
N ARG A 23 -49.09 22.69 -1.29
CA ARG A 23 -47.71 23.00 -1.72
C ARG A 23 -46.99 23.90 -0.73
N HIS A 24 -47.65 24.91 -0.18
CA HIS A 24 -47.04 25.79 0.83
C HIS A 24 -46.74 25.04 2.12
N VAL A 25 -47.63 24.13 2.56
CA VAL A 25 -47.39 23.26 3.72
C VAL A 25 -46.21 22.30 3.46
N ARG A 26 -46.14 21.67 2.28
CA ARG A 26 -44.97 20.83 1.91
C ARG A 26 -43.67 21.63 1.84
N GLN A 27 -43.72 22.85 1.31
CA GLN A 27 -42.56 23.74 1.23
C GLN A 27 -42.09 24.18 2.63
N LEU A 28 -43.01 24.44 3.56
CA LEU A 28 -42.72 24.71 4.97
C LEU A 28 -42.08 23.50 5.67
N VAL A 29 -42.57 22.29 5.39
CA VAL A 29 -41.98 21.04 5.93
C VAL A 29 -40.57 20.82 5.36
N LEU A 30 -40.38 21.00 4.05
CA LEU A 30 -39.07 20.89 3.41
C LEU A 30 -38.09 21.95 3.94
N HIS A 31 -38.53 23.18 4.11
CA HIS A 31 -37.67 24.24 4.64
C HIS A 31 -37.25 23.95 6.08
N ARG A 32 -38.16 23.43 6.92
CA ARG A 32 -37.83 22.95 8.27
C ARG A 32 -36.84 21.79 8.25
N LEU A 33 -36.99 20.83 7.33
CA LEU A 33 -36.05 19.71 7.18
C LEU A 33 -34.67 20.18 6.73
N ILE A 34 -34.59 21.13 5.80
CA ILE A 34 -33.33 21.72 5.34
C ILE A 34 -32.63 22.46 6.49
N VAL A 35 -33.36 23.24 7.28
CA VAL A 35 -32.81 23.94 8.46
C VAL A 35 -32.31 22.94 9.50
N LEU A 36 -33.05 21.85 9.75
CA LEU A 36 -32.59 20.78 10.65
C LEU A 36 -31.33 20.08 10.13
N LEU A 37 -31.24 19.84 8.82
CA LEU A 37 -30.06 19.23 8.20
C LEU A 37 -28.82 20.14 8.34
N ILE A 38 -29.00 21.44 8.10
CA ILE A 38 -27.92 22.43 8.26
C ILE A 38 -27.47 22.48 9.73
N ALA A 39 -28.41 22.58 10.67
CA ALA A 39 -28.08 22.57 12.09
C ALA A 39 -27.34 21.28 12.50
N PHE A 40 -27.81 20.11 12.04
CA PHE A 40 -27.15 18.83 12.30
C PHE A 40 -25.72 18.79 11.71
N SER A 41 -25.53 19.31 10.49
CA SER A 41 -24.21 19.35 9.84
C SER A 41 -23.22 20.25 10.58
N LEU A 42 -23.69 21.40 11.11
CA LEU A 42 -22.88 22.32 11.89
C LEU A 42 -22.51 21.70 13.25
N VAL A 43 -23.47 21.05 13.91
CA VAL A 43 -23.21 20.33 15.17
C VAL A 43 -22.21 19.20 14.96
N SER A 44 -22.36 18.40 13.90
CA SER A 44 -21.43 17.32 13.57
C SER A 44 -20.02 17.85 13.29
N MET A 45 -19.91 18.94 12.53
CA MET A 45 -18.63 19.58 12.24
C MET A 45 -17.96 20.14 13.50
N CYS A 46 -18.72 20.82 14.38
CA CYS A 46 -18.23 21.28 15.67
C CYS A 46 -17.79 20.13 16.58
N PHE A 47 -18.52 19.01 16.57
CA PHE A 47 -18.17 17.82 17.36
C PHE A 47 -16.88 17.18 16.88
N LEU A 48 -16.68 17.06 15.56
CA LEU A 48 -15.43 16.59 14.96
C LEU A 48 -14.27 17.55 15.26
N ALA A 49 -14.48 18.86 15.15
CA ALA A 49 -13.46 19.85 15.48
C ALA A 49 -13.08 19.79 16.97
N TYR A 50 -14.06 19.64 17.86
CA TYR A 50 -13.83 19.43 19.29
C TYR A 50 -13.06 18.14 19.56
N TYR A 51 -13.40 17.05 18.87
CA TYR A 51 -12.72 15.77 19.03
C TYR A 51 -11.29 15.80 18.47
N VAL A 52 -11.04 16.51 17.36
CA VAL A 52 -9.70 16.70 16.81
C VAL A 52 -8.85 17.61 17.71
N THR A 53 -9.46 18.64 18.33
CA THR A 53 -8.76 19.58 19.21
C THR A 53 -8.48 18.98 20.59
N ASN A 54 -9.40 18.18 21.13
CA ASN A 54 -9.22 17.45 22.39
C ASN A 54 -8.64 16.06 22.22
N SER A 55 -8.41 15.60 20.98
CA SER A 55 -7.57 14.43 20.75
C SER A 55 -6.23 14.78 21.38
N PRO A 56 -5.78 14.00 22.38
CA PRO A 56 -4.55 14.32 23.09
C PRO A 56 -3.47 14.44 22.02
N LYS A 57 -2.92 15.66 21.89
CA LYS A 57 -1.77 15.92 21.04
C LYS A 57 -0.81 14.77 21.25
N ILE A 58 -0.58 14.00 20.19
CA ILE A 58 0.57 13.11 20.08
C ILE A 58 1.72 13.91 20.66
N LYS A 59 2.24 13.44 21.80
CA LYS A 59 3.35 14.05 22.53
C LYS A 59 4.29 14.63 21.50
N GLU A 60 4.42 15.95 21.51
CA GLU A 60 5.48 16.64 20.80
C GLU A 60 6.77 15.84 21.13
N PRO A 61 7.49 15.34 20.11
CA PRO A 61 8.72 14.62 20.39
C PRO A 61 9.60 15.53 21.24
N PRO A 62 10.13 15.05 22.37
CA PRO A 62 10.96 15.87 23.22
C PRO A 62 12.09 16.47 22.38
N PRO A 63 12.48 17.73 22.62
CA PRO A 63 13.56 18.35 21.88
C PRO A 63 14.78 17.43 21.94
N LEU A 64 15.34 17.15 20.76
CA LEU A 64 16.55 16.37 20.57
C LEU A 64 17.59 16.79 21.63
N PRO A 65 18.11 15.88 22.46
CA PRO A 65 19.27 16.22 23.25
C PRO A 65 20.40 16.48 22.27
N PHE A 66 20.94 17.70 22.29
CA PHE A 66 22.22 18.01 21.67
C PHE A 66 23.21 16.98 22.18
N SER A 67 23.68 16.11 21.27
CA SER A 67 24.63 15.06 21.58
C SER A 67 25.97 15.73 21.89
N ASP A 68 26.26 15.86 23.19
CA ASP A 68 27.60 16.11 23.68
C ASP A 68 28.47 14.92 23.28
N CYS A 69 29.20 15.08 22.18
CA CYS A 69 30.28 14.19 21.80
C CYS A 69 31.43 14.31 22.82
N SER A 70 31.36 13.54 23.90
CA SER A 70 32.50 13.29 24.77
C SER A 70 32.62 11.79 25.04
N ASN A 71 33.60 11.19 24.34
CA ASN A 71 34.44 10.09 24.78
C ASN A 71 33.78 8.86 25.42
N GLN A 72 33.52 7.81 24.63
CA GLN A 72 34.10 6.50 24.95
C GLN A 72 34.00 5.51 23.76
N HIS A 73 35.14 4.86 23.48
CA HIS A 73 35.36 3.70 22.60
C HIS A 73 35.18 3.91 21.09
N ARG A 74 36.29 4.33 20.48
CA ARG A 74 36.59 4.13 19.05
C ARG A 74 36.54 2.64 18.70
N ILE A 75 35.40 2.16 18.23
CA ILE A 75 35.40 1.06 17.27
C ILE A 75 35.65 1.72 15.91
N LEU A 76 36.76 1.37 15.29
CA LEU A 76 37.19 1.86 13.98
C LEU A 76 36.16 1.41 12.94
N ILE A 77 35.14 2.24 12.67
CA ILE A 77 34.30 2.11 11.48
C ILE A 77 35.20 2.52 10.31
N PRO A 78 35.49 1.64 9.32
CA PRO A 78 36.21 2.05 8.13
C PRO A 78 35.44 3.19 7.45
N PRO A 79 36.12 4.20 6.89
CA PRO A 79 35.47 5.33 6.27
C PRO A 79 34.57 4.82 5.15
N GLN A 80 33.27 5.12 5.30
CA GLN A 80 32.20 5.07 4.30
C GLN A 80 32.69 4.60 2.94
N ALA A 81 32.67 3.28 2.74
CA ALA A 81 32.91 2.70 1.43
C ALA A 81 31.82 3.26 0.53
N ASN A 82 32.25 4.16 -0.35
CA ASN A 82 31.55 4.74 -1.49
C ASN A 82 30.08 4.33 -1.53
N TRP A 83 29.20 5.30 -1.30
CA TRP A 83 27.87 5.33 -1.87
C TRP A 83 27.97 4.90 -3.33
N ARG A 84 27.89 3.60 -3.59
CA ARG A 84 27.44 3.06 -4.86
C ARG A 84 25.98 3.45 -4.81
N LEU A 85 25.73 4.72 -5.17
CA LEU A 85 24.53 5.14 -5.82
C LEU A 85 24.24 3.99 -6.78
N THR A 86 23.31 3.12 -6.38
CA THR A 86 22.75 2.10 -7.25
C THR A 86 22.36 2.91 -8.47
N LYS A 87 23.12 2.67 -9.54
CA LYS A 87 23.08 3.36 -10.83
C LYS A 87 21.69 3.94 -11.00
N SER A 88 21.55 5.28 -10.91
CA SER A 88 20.23 5.93 -10.93
C SER A 88 19.42 5.27 -12.01
N VAL A 89 18.32 4.59 -11.64
CA VAL A 89 17.54 3.80 -12.60
C VAL A 89 17.21 4.74 -13.74
N ASP A 90 17.80 4.50 -14.92
CA ASP A 90 17.62 5.32 -16.12
C ASP A 90 16.20 5.09 -16.63
N THR A 91 15.23 5.66 -15.92
CA THR A 91 13.79 5.63 -16.19
C THR A 91 13.43 6.31 -17.50
N SER A 92 14.39 6.92 -18.20
CA SER A 92 14.22 7.45 -19.56
C SER A 92 13.98 6.34 -20.60
N ARG A 93 14.42 5.11 -20.33
CA ARG A 93 14.36 3.98 -21.27
C ARG A 93 13.08 3.17 -21.15
N THR A 94 12.28 3.42 -20.12
CA THR A 94 11.03 2.69 -19.83
C THR A 94 9.83 3.63 -19.71
N ASP A 95 8.64 3.11 -19.98
CA ASP A 95 7.41 3.82 -19.64
C ASP A 95 7.13 3.70 -18.13
N PRO A 96 6.64 4.75 -17.46
CA PRO A 96 6.38 4.77 -16.03
C PRO A 96 5.08 4.01 -15.69
N VAL A 97 5.06 2.72 -16.04
CA VAL A 97 3.97 1.78 -15.81
C VAL A 97 4.49 0.62 -14.98
N VAL A 98 3.72 0.22 -13.97
CA VAL A 98 4.03 -0.91 -13.09
C VAL A 98 3.33 -2.16 -13.60
N LEU A 99 4.07 -3.25 -13.83
CA LEU A 99 3.49 -4.56 -14.15
C LEU A 99 3.27 -5.34 -12.85
N VAL A 100 2.04 -5.75 -12.58
CA VAL A 100 1.69 -6.51 -11.37
C VAL A 100 1.25 -7.91 -11.79
N PHE A 101 2.03 -8.91 -11.39
CA PHE A 101 1.68 -10.32 -11.52
C PHE A 101 0.89 -10.78 -10.31
N VAL A 102 -0.41 -10.98 -10.52
CA VAL A 102 -1.34 -11.50 -9.52
C VAL A 102 -1.52 -13.01 -9.69
N GLU A 103 -1.78 -13.72 -8.60
CA GLU A 103 -2.08 -15.16 -8.66
C GLU A 103 -3.48 -15.39 -9.25
N SER A 104 -4.43 -14.53 -8.91
CA SER A 104 -5.76 -14.50 -9.51
C SER A 104 -6.30 -13.08 -9.49
N ILE A 105 -7.25 -12.79 -10.37
CA ILE A 105 -7.95 -11.49 -10.40
C ILE A 105 -8.75 -11.19 -9.12
N TYR A 106 -8.99 -12.21 -8.29
CA TYR A 106 -9.74 -12.11 -7.04
C TYR A 106 -8.85 -12.18 -5.80
N SER A 107 -7.53 -12.18 -5.95
CA SER A 107 -6.65 -12.25 -4.79
C SER A 107 -6.77 -10.98 -3.95
N GLN A 108 -6.95 -11.15 -2.64
CA GLN A 108 -7.01 -10.05 -1.69
C GLN A 108 -5.71 -9.24 -1.69
N LEU A 109 -4.55 -9.89 -1.63
CA LEU A 109 -3.26 -9.20 -1.67
C LEU A 109 -3.07 -8.46 -2.99
N GLY A 110 -3.45 -9.07 -4.11
CA GLY A 110 -3.42 -8.43 -5.41
C GLY A 110 -4.26 -7.14 -5.44
N GLN A 111 -5.48 -7.18 -4.87
CA GLN A 111 -6.36 -6.02 -4.77
C GLN A 111 -5.79 -4.93 -3.86
N GLU A 112 -5.17 -5.29 -2.73
CA GLU A 112 -4.52 -4.34 -1.82
C GLU A 112 -3.34 -3.64 -2.51
N ILE A 113 -2.48 -4.39 -3.22
CA ILE A 113 -1.38 -3.83 -4.00
C ILE A 113 -1.91 -2.86 -5.07
N VAL A 114 -2.95 -3.25 -5.81
CA VAL A 114 -3.57 -2.41 -6.84
C VAL A 114 -4.15 -1.13 -6.22
N ALA A 115 -4.85 -1.22 -5.09
CA ALA A 115 -5.40 -0.06 -4.40
C ALA A 115 -4.30 0.93 -3.94
N ILE A 116 -3.15 0.44 -3.50
CA ILE A 116 -1.99 1.27 -3.15
C ILE A 116 -1.43 1.98 -4.40
N LEU A 117 -1.31 1.28 -5.53
CA LEU A 117 -0.86 1.87 -6.78
C LEU A 117 -1.85 2.92 -7.33
N GLU A 118 -3.14 2.64 -7.25
CA GLU A 118 -4.22 3.55 -7.65
C GLU A 118 -4.25 4.82 -6.80
N SER A 119 -4.18 4.68 -5.48
CA SER A 119 -4.16 5.82 -4.56
C SER A 119 -2.92 6.70 -4.77
N SER A 120 -1.79 6.09 -5.09
CA SER A 120 -0.54 6.79 -5.43
C SER A 120 -0.51 7.35 -6.86
N ARG A 121 -1.56 7.10 -7.66
CA ARG A 121 -1.68 7.49 -9.08
C ARG A 121 -0.56 6.98 -9.99
N PHE A 122 0.00 5.81 -9.67
CA PHE A 122 0.89 5.11 -10.59
C PHE A 122 0.08 4.39 -11.67
N LYS A 123 0.51 4.49 -12.92
CA LYS A 123 -0.07 3.67 -13.99
C LYS A 123 0.36 2.23 -13.75
N TYR A 124 -0.60 1.31 -13.81
CA TYR A 124 -0.31 -0.10 -13.59
C TYR A 124 -1.01 -0.97 -14.63
N ARG A 125 -0.51 -2.18 -14.81
CA ARG A 125 -1.12 -3.25 -15.60
C ARG A 125 -1.08 -4.52 -14.78
N THR A 126 -2.23 -5.15 -14.57
CA THR A 126 -2.33 -6.44 -13.91
C THR A 126 -2.32 -7.56 -14.93
N GLU A 127 -1.50 -8.58 -14.72
CA GLU A 127 -1.47 -9.80 -15.49
C GLU A 127 -1.49 -10.99 -14.53
N ILE A 128 -2.10 -12.10 -14.94
CA ILE A 128 -2.02 -13.34 -14.16
C ILE A 128 -0.62 -13.90 -14.35
N ALA A 129 0.07 -14.25 -13.27
CA ALA A 129 1.44 -14.75 -13.32
C ALA A 129 1.55 -15.90 -14.36
N PRO A 130 2.35 -15.74 -15.42
CA PRO A 130 2.42 -16.72 -16.50
C PRO A 130 3.10 -17.98 -15.95
N GLY A 131 2.32 -19.02 -15.66
CA GLY A 131 2.87 -20.28 -15.15
C GLY A 131 3.66 -21.00 -16.25
N LYS A 132 2.92 -21.47 -17.28
CA LYS A 132 3.46 -22.05 -18.52
C LYS A 132 2.98 -21.30 -19.78
N GLY A 133 2.30 -20.18 -19.56
CA GLY A 133 1.80 -19.34 -20.65
C GLY A 133 2.90 -18.44 -21.21
N ASP A 134 2.57 -17.76 -22.30
CA ASP A 134 3.46 -16.77 -22.88
C ASP A 134 3.57 -15.53 -21.98
N MET A 135 4.79 -15.01 -21.83
CA MET A 135 5.07 -13.76 -21.12
C MET A 135 4.40 -12.58 -21.85
N PRO A 136 3.77 -11.62 -21.14
CA PRO A 136 3.33 -10.38 -21.77
C PRO A 136 4.49 -9.66 -22.45
N THR A 137 4.17 -8.90 -23.50
CA THR A 137 5.16 -8.11 -24.24
C THR A 137 5.79 -7.05 -23.33
N LEU A 138 7.09 -7.22 -23.02
CA LEU A 138 7.87 -6.35 -22.13
C LEU A 138 8.46 -5.13 -22.85
N THR A 139 8.62 -5.20 -24.17
CA THR A 139 9.21 -4.16 -25.01
C THR A 139 8.26 -3.70 -26.10
N ASP A 140 8.38 -2.44 -26.50
CA ASP A 140 7.67 -1.83 -27.62
C ASP A 140 8.62 -0.88 -28.34
N LYS A 141 8.89 -1.13 -29.63
CA LYS A 141 9.72 -0.25 -30.49
C LYS A 141 11.02 0.20 -29.79
N ASP A 142 11.78 -0.75 -29.25
CA ASP A 142 13.06 -0.56 -28.55
C ASP A 142 12.99 0.21 -27.21
N ARG A 143 11.79 0.43 -26.66
CA ARG A 143 11.58 0.94 -25.29
C ARG A 143 10.97 -0.13 -24.40
N GLY A 144 11.32 -0.11 -23.12
CA GLY A 144 10.70 -0.99 -22.14
C GLY A 144 9.32 -0.46 -21.75
N ARG A 145 8.31 -1.33 -21.73
CA ARG A 145 6.93 -0.94 -21.38
C ARG A 145 6.69 -0.72 -19.90
N TYR A 146 7.56 -1.25 -19.03
CA TYR A 146 7.37 -1.23 -17.59
C TYR A 146 8.63 -0.72 -16.89
N ALA A 147 8.44 0.13 -15.88
CA ALA A 147 9.52 0.64 -15.06
C ALA A 147 9.76 -0.20 -13.80
N LEU A 148 8.75 -0.98 -13.39
CA LEU A 148 8.77 -1.80 -12.18
C LEU A 148 7.90 -3.04 -12.38
N ILE A 149 8.37 -4.18 -11.89
CA ILE A 149 7.61 -5.44 -11.90
C ILE A 149 7.34 -5.86 -10.47
N ILE A 150 6.11 -6.22 -10.16
CA ILE A 150 5.67 -6.66 -8.84
C ILE A 150 5.09 -8.06 -8.96
N TYR A 151 5.55 -8.99 -8.13
CA TYR A 151 4.97 -10.31 -7.94
C TYR A 151 4.23 -10.35 -6.61
N GLU A 152 2.94 -10.67 -6.66
CA GLU A 152 2.16 -10.97 -5.46
C GLU A 152 2.74 -12.18 -4.69
N ASN A 153 3.30 -13.14 -5.43
CA ASN A 153 3.95 -14.31 -4.84
C ASN A 153 5.27 -14.60 -5.56
N ILE A 154 6.38 -14.39 -4.86
CA ILE A 154 7.74 -14.63 -5.35
C ILE A 154 7.93 -16.08 -5.81
N LEU A 155 7.18 -17.05 -5.26
CA LEU A 155 7.24 -18.44 -5.71
C LEU A 155 6.82 -18.60 -7.17
N LYS A 156 5.96 -17.72 -7.72
CA LYS A 156 5.57 -17.76 -9.14
C LYS A 156 6.74 -17.36 -10.03
N TYR A 157 7.56 -16.42 -9.59
CA TYR A 157 8.80 -16.05 -10.27
C TYR A 157 9.84 -17.16 -10.22
N VAL A 158 10.02 -17.77 -9.04
CA VAL A 158 11.01 -18.85 -8.85
C VAL A 158 10.66 -20.11 -9.65
N ASN A 159 9.37 -20.42 -9.78
CA ASN A 159 8.88 -21.58 -10.52
C ASN A 159 8.56 -21.29 -11.99
N LEU A 160 8.93 -20.12 -12.50
CA LEU A 160 8.78 -19.76 -13.90
C LEU A 160 9.66 -20.65 -14.79
N ASP A 161 9.20 -20.93 -16.01
CA ASP A 161 10.00 -21.65 -17.00
C ASP A 161 11.32 -20.94 -17.29
N ALA A 162 12.39 -21.70 -17.52
CA ALA A 162 13.74 -21.17 -17.67
C ALA A 162 13.84 -20.09 -18.76
N TRP A 163 13.15 -20.27 -19.88
CA TRP A 163 13.12 -19.31 -20.98
C TRP A 163 12.42 -17.99 -20.61
N ASN A 164 11.25 -18.08 -19.97
CA ASN A 164 10.49 -16.91 -19.50
C ASN A 164 11.27 -16.14 -18.42
N ARG A 165 11.99 -16.86 -17.55
CA ARG A 165 12.86 -16.28 -16.53
C ARG A 165 14.07 -15.57 -17.15
N GLU A 166 14.75 -16.21 -18.10
CA GLU A 166 15.88 -15.60 -18.81
C GLU A 166 15.46 -14.34 -19.58
N LEU A 167 14.28 -14.35 -20.20
CA LEU A 167 13.71 -13.18 -20.89
C LEU A 167 13.49 -12.00 -19.92
N LEU A 168 12.91 -12.26 -18.76
CA LEU A 168 12.71 -11.25 -17.71
C LEU A 168 14.03 -10.75 -17.13
N ASP A 169 14.97 -11.66 -16.84
CA ASP A 169 16.29 -11.31 -16.33
C ASP A 169 17.04 -10.41 -17.32
N LYS A 170 17.02 -10.76 -18.62
CA LYS A 170 17.60 -9.94 -19.68
C LYS A 170 16.95 -8.55 -19.74
N TYR A 171 15.63 -8.49 -19.65
CA TYR A 171 14.89 -7.22 -19.63
C TYR A 171 15.27 -6.34 -18.43
N CYS A 172 15.37 -6.93 -17.23
CA CYS A 172 15.74 -6.20 -16.02
C CYS A 172 17.17 -5.64 -16.10
N VAL A 173 18.12 -6.40 -16.65
CA VAL A 173 19.49 -5.95 -16.85
C VAL A 173 19.60 -4.88 -17.94
N GLU A 174 18.89 -5.03 -19.05
CA GLU A 174 18.98 -4.13 -20.21
C GLU A 174 18.34 -2.75 -19.94
N TYR A 175 17.18 -2.75 -19.26
CA TYR A 175 16.38 -1.56 -18.99
C TYR A 175 16.48 -1.06 -17.53
N GLY A 176 17.21 -1.76 -16.66
CA GLY A 176 17.38 -1.38 -15.26
C GLY A 176 16.12 -1.51 -14.41
N VAL A 177 15.21 -2.42 -14.79
CA VAL A 177 13.91 -2.60 -14.13
C VAL A 177 14.05 -3.42 -12.85
N GLY A 178 13.45 -2.93 -11.77
CA GLY A 178 13.42 -3.64 -10.49
C GLY A 178 12.27 -4.64 -10.40
N ILE A 179 12.49 -5.71 -9.64
CA ILE A 179 11.44 -6.69 -9.29
C ILE A 179 11.17 -6.60 -7.78
N ILE A 180 9.91 -6.45 -7.40
CA ILE A 180 9.43 -6.56 -6.02
C ILE A 180 8.65 -7.87 -5.92
N GLY A 181 9.03 -8.74 -4.98
CA GLY A 181 8.32 -9.99 -4.74
C GLY A 181 7.78 -10.06 -3.33
N PHE A 182 6.47 -10.24 -3.20
CA PHE A 182 5.84 -10.53 -1.92
C PHE A 182 5.83 -12.03 -1.66
N PHE A 183 5.77 -12.40 -0.40
CA PHE A 183 5.59 -13.78 0.04
C PHE A 183 4.57 -13.78 1.16
N LYS A 184 3.55 -14.62 1.03
CA LYS A 184 2.60 -14.92 2.10
C LYS A 184 2.76 -16.39 2.46
N ALA A 185 3.07 -16.65 3.73
CA ALA A 185 3.01 -18.01 4.25
C ALA A 185 1.54 -18.46 4.31
N ASN A 186 1.27 -19.68 3.86
CA ASN A 186 -0.02 -20.34 4.03
C ASN A 186 0.10 -21.36 5.17
N GLU A 187 -1.03 -21.82 5.70
CA GLU A 187 -1.07 -22.85 6.76
C GLU A 187 -0.36 -24.16 6.36
N ASN A 188 -0.30 -24.44 5.05
CA ASN A 188 0.37 -25.61 4.48
C ASN A 188 1.86 -25.36 4.13
N SER A 189 2.38 -24.16 4.33
CA SER A 189 3.77 -23.82 4.05
C SER A 189 4.69 -24.51 5.06
N LEU A 190 5.74 -25.17 4.57
CA LEU A 190 6.74 -25.81 5.43
C LEU A 190 7.38 -24.76 6.35
N LEU A 191 7.58 -25.11 7.62
CA LEU A 191 8.23 -24.28 8.64
C LEU A 191 9.61 -23.79 8.19
N SER A 192 10.29 -24.54 7.32
CA SER A 192 11.56 -24.17 6.72
C SER A 192 11.63 -24.71 5.30
N ALA A 193 11.83 -23.84 4.31
CA ALA A 193 11.95 -24.23 2.91
C ALA A 193 13.06 -23.44 2.22
N GLN A 194 13.85 -24.10 1.39
CA GLN A 194 14.79 -23.41 0.51
C GLN A 194 14.07 -22.99 -0.77
N LEU A 195 14.26 -21.74 -1.19
CA LEU A 195 13.79 -21.27 -2.49
C LEU A 195 14.57 -21.97 -3.61
N LYS A 196 13.86 -22.67 -4.49
CA LYS A 196 14.47 -23.45 -5.57
C LYS A 196 15.36 -22.57 -6.46
N GLY A 197 16.64 -22.90 -6.57
CA GLY A 197 17.59 -22.15 -7.40
C GLY A 197 18.11 -20.85 -6.77
N PHE A 198 17.85 -20.61 -5.49
CA PHE A 198 18.39 -19.48 -4.74
C PHE A 198 18.97 -19.94 -3.39
N PRO A 199 20.06 -19.32 -2.90
CA PRO A 199 20.61 -19.58 -1.57
C PRO A 199 19.81 -18.83 -0.49
N LEU A 200 18.48 -18.94 -0.55
CA LEU A 200 17.54 -18.28 0.35
C LEU A 200 16.70 -19.34 1.06
N PHE A 201 16.68 -19.26 2.38
CA PHE A 201 15.87 -20.09 3.26
C PHE A 201 14.71 -19.26 3.80
N LEU A 202 13.52 -19.82 3.75
CA LEU A 202 12.28 -19.24 4.26
C LEU A 202 11.91 -19.97 5.53
N HIS A 203 11.74 -19.24 6.62
CA HIS A 203 11.23 -19.77 7.87
C HIS A 203 9.89 -19.08 8.17
N SER A 204 8.79 -19.85 8.15
CA SER A 204 7.43 -19.33 8.30
C SER A 204 6.86 -19.64 9.69
N ASN A 205 5.78 -18.95 10.08
CA ASN A 205 5.05 -19.15 11.34
C ASN A 205 5.94 -18.93 12.58
N LEU A 206 6.72 -17.84 12.55
CA LEU A 206 7.58 -17.44 13.65
C LEU A 206 6.99 -16.27 14.43
N GLY A 207 6.98 -16.38 15.75
CA GLY A 207 6.85 -15.23 16.64
C GLY A 207 8.17 -14.48 16.72
N LEU A 208 8.17 -13.21 16.32
CA LEU A 208 9.36 -12.36 16.32
C LEU A 208 9.31 -11.29 17.41
N ARG A 209 10.48 -10.82 17.84
CA ARG A 209 10.69 -9.73 18.80
C ARG A 209 11.90 -8.88 18.40
N ASP A 210 12.02 -7.70 19.00
CA ASP A 210 13.22 -6.86 18.92
C ASP A 210 13.61 -6.51 17.47
N TYR A 211 12.69 -5.83 16.79
CA TYR A 211 12.88 -5.39 15.42
C TYR A 211 13.90 -4.25 15.36
N HIS A 212 14.83 -4.36 14.42
CA HIS A 212 15.82 -3.33 14.14
C HIS A 212 16.14 -3.23 12.65
N ILE A 213 16.50 -2.02 12.24
CA ILE A 213 16.90 -1.71 10.88
C ILE A 213 18.39 -1.98 10.74
N ASN A 214 18.79 -2.72 9.71
CA ASN A 214 20.19 -2.98 9.45
C ASN A 214 20.91 -1.66 9.11
N PRO A 215 21.91 -1.21 9.90
CA PRO A 215 22.62 0.04 9.65
C PRO A 215 23.46 0.01 8.36
N SER A 216 23.75 -1.19 7.84
CA SER A 216 24.46 -1.34 6.56
C SER A 216 23.56 -1.14 5.34
N ALA A 217 22.25 -1.30 5.49
CA ALA A 217 21.31 -1.24 4.38
C ALA A 217 21.15 0.20 3.86
N PRO A 218 21.19 0.43 2.53
CA PRO A 218 21.08 1.76 1.92
C PRO A 218 19.61 2.25 1.88
N LEU A 219 18.95 2.31 3.03
CA LEU A 219 17.60 2.83 3.14
C LEU A 219 17.60 4.36 3.19
N LEU A 220 16.60 4.96 2.56
CA LEU A 220 16.24 6.36 2.83
C LEU A 220 15.82 6.45 4.29
N TYR A 221 16.44 7.35 5.07
CA TYR A 221 16.23 7.54 6.52
C TYR A 221 14.83 8.10 6.86
N VAL A 222 13.77 7.41 6.46
CA VAL A 222 12.39 7.71 6.86
C VAL A 222 12.16 7.25 8.30
N THR A 223 12.89 6.23 8.74
CA THR A 223 12.90 5.67 10.10
C THR A 223 14.24 5.97 10.78
N ARG A 224 14.23 6.19 12.11
CA ARG A 224 15.47 6.41 12.88
C ARG A 224 16.33 5.13 12.78
N ALA A 225 17.43 5.22 12.03
CA ALA A 225 18.39 4.13 11.92
C ALA A 225 18.94 3.80 13.32
N ASN A 226 19.09 2.50 13.61
CA ASN A 226 19.71 1.99 14.84
C ASN A 226 18.89 2.09 16.14
N GLU A 227 17.59 2.40 16.08
CA GLU A 227 16.70 2.29 17.24
C GLU A 227 16.00 0.92 17.21
N VAL A 228 16.30 0.08 18.20
CA VAL A 228 15.63 -1.22 18.38
C VAL A 228 14.28 -0.94 19.02
N GLU A 229 13.19 -1.20 18.30
CA GLU A 229 11.87 -1.24 18.94
C GLU A 229 11.79 -2.55 19.73
N GLN A 230 12.08 -2.45 21.02
CA GLN A 230 12.03 -3.58 21.93
C GLN A 230 10.57 -3.99 22.18
N GLY A 231 10.31 -5.28 22.03
CA GLY A 231 8.98 -5.83 22.24
C GLY A 231 8.61 -6.94 21.25
N PRO A 232 7.55 -7.70 21.56
CA PRO A 232 7.02 -8.70 20.64
C PRO A 232 6.40 -8.00 19.42
N LEU A 233 6.73 -8.48 18.22
CA LEU A 233 6.02 -8.07 17.03
C LEU A 233 4.58 -8.61 17.05
N PRO A 234 3.61 -7.87 16.48
CA PRO A 234 2.22 -8.31 16.42
C PRO A 234 2.11 -9.57 15.55
N GLY A 235 1.36 -10.56 16.03
CA GLY A 235 1.21 -11.86 15.34
C GLY A 235 2.36 -12.84 15.60
N ASP A 236 2.12 -14.09 15.23
CA ASP A 236 3.07 -15.21 15.31
C ASP A 236 3.23 -15.92 13.95
N ASP A 237 2.74 -15.29 12.88
CA ASP A 237 2.70 -15.78 11.50
C ASP A 237 3.79 -15.15 10.61
N TRP A 238 4.85 -14.60 11.20
CA TRP A 238 5.91 -13.96 10.44
C TRP A 238 6.72 -14.96 9.61
N THR A 239 7.17 -14.51 8.44
CA THR A 239 8.14 -15.22 7.61
C THR A 239 9.47 -14.47 7.60
N VAL A 240 10.56 -15.17 7.90
CA VAL A 240 11.92 -14.66 7.85
C VAL A 240 12.64 -15.22 6.62
N PHE A 241 13.36 -14.34 5.93
CA PHE A 241 14.25 -14.70 4.83
C PHE A 241 15.68 -14.74 5.35
N GLN A 242 16.31 -15.91 5.30
CA GLN A 242 17.69 -16.11 5.69
C GLN A 242 18.55 -16.44 4.47
N SER A 243 19.64 -15.70 4.32
CA SER A 243 20.60 -15.87 3.23
C SER A 243 22.02 -15.87 3.76
N ASN A 244 22.86 -16.77 3.26
CA ASN A 244 24.30 -16.80 3.56
C ASN A 244 25.16 -16.30 2.39
N HIS A 245 24.55 -15.64 1.40
CA HIS A 245 25.22 -15.20 0.19
C HIS A 245 25.30 -13.68 0.12
N SER A 246 26.44 -13.14 -0.30
CA SER A 246 26.74 -11.70 -0.32
C SER A 246 25.90 -10.88 -1.31
N THR A 247 25.12 -11.53 -2.17
CA THR A 247 24.19 -10.86 -3.09
C THR A 247 22.91 -10.39 -2.41
N TYR A 248 22.64 -10.85 -1.19
CA TYR A 248 21.45 -10.48 -0.43
C TYR A 248 21.85 -9.65 0.76
N GLU A 249 21.14 -8.54 0.93
CA GLU A 249 21.32 -7.65 2.05
C GLU A 249 20.00 -7.57 2.83
N PRO A 250 19.95 -8.03 4.10
CA PRO A 250 18.76 -7.89 4.90
C PRO A 250 18.58 -6.43 5.27
N VAL A 251 17.38 -5.91 5.02
CA VAL A 251 17.01 -4.54 5.36
C VAL A 251 16.54 -4.44 6.80
N LEU A 252 15.74 -5.43 7.21
CA LEU A 252 15.07 -5.52 8.49
C LEU A 252 15.48 -6.81 9.18
N LEU A 253 15.82 -6.72 10.45
CA LEU A 253 16.27 -7.82 11.28
C LEU A 253 15.40 -7.91 12.52
N ALA A 254 15.13 -9.12 12.97
CA ALA A 254 14.36 -9.39 14.17
C ALA A 254 14.86 -10.67 14.83
N SER A 255 14.65 -10.78 16.14
CA SER A 255 14.98 -11.97 16.93
C SER A 255 13.75 -12.87 17.06
N THR A 256 13.93 -14.19 17.17
CA THR A 256 12.82 -15.10 17.44
C THR A 256 12.43 -15.06 18.91
N LYS A 257 11.14 -15.20 19.24
CA LYS A 257 10.64 -15.24 20.63
C LYS A 257 11.18 -16.45 21.41
N SER A 258 11.63 -17.50 20.72
CA SER A 258 12.06 -18.78 21.30
C SER A 258 13.51 -18.82 21.80
N SER A 259 14.20 -17.67 21.85
CA SER A 259 15.61 -17.61 22.28
C SER A 259 15.83 -16.82 23.55
#